data_AF-A0A536BKT3-F1
#
_entry.id   AF-A0A536BKT3-F1
#
_cell.length_a   1.000
_cell.length_b   1.000
_cell.length_c   1.000
_cell.angle_alpha   90.00
_cell.angle_beta   90.00
_cell.angle_gamma   90.00
#
_symmetry.space_group_name_H-M   'P 1'
#
loop_
_entity.id
_entity.type
_entity.pdbx_description
1 polymer ?
#
loop_
_entity_poly.entity_id
_entity_poly.type
_entity_poly.pdbx_seq_one_letter_code
_entity_poly.pdbx_strand_id
1 'polypeptide(L)'
;FPGQFLPGLDAGPNVWFEWLHRTTAVIVGLLVLAMAGLALLDHRDRPSILWPSLAAVGLVGFQAWLGRETVRLGNTGESVTAHLATAMALVALLVFVLARSWFPARIGGRGSSQRFTLLATFAAATTFALLLFGSHVTALNAALVFPDWPLMNGSVAPPLAGDMVTAHVLHRWVAVIVGLIVVAIAVVAWRTQRDHPPIVRLAVLAGVLFPIQAAVGGAQVLTRLAPWTQTLHLALGAFIWGALVGLVVVSYYTARTTAIAVYGDAEPGGDSRARRANEAADRKPATAGETIRAYVALTKPRIIELLLVTTVPAMVLAQRGIPRLDLVWWTLLGGSLAAGSANAINCYLDRDIDELMARTRRRPLPAHEVEPENAMLFGLALGVLAFGVLVAFVNLLAAFLALLAIAFYVVVYTALLKRNTPQNIVIGGAAGALPPVIGWAAVTGDIGVPALVLFALVFYWTPPHFWALSLRIRRDYAAAGVPMLPVVRGIAETTRQIGLYTVLLVAISLVLFAVAHLGAIYLAAAVVLGAVFLWQAYVLWRQGTSAEASTAQAIRLYKYSISYLSLLFLAVAVDALIAIPVG
;
A
#
# COMPACT_ATOMS: atom_id res chain seq x y z
N PHE A 1 -7.94 5.18 -46.09
CA PHE A 1 -9.00 5.56 -47.04
C PHE A 1 -8.34 5.78 -48.39
N PRO A 2 -8.84 5.21 -49.50
CA PRO A 2 -8.27 5.49 -50.80
C PRO A 2 -8.42 6.99 -51.12
N GLY A 3 -7.32 7.74 -50.96
CA GLY A 3 -7.16 9.14 -51.41
C GLY A 3 -7.88 10.25 -50.62
N GLN A 4 -8.72 9.96 -49.62
CA GLN A 4 -9.49 10.99 -48.90
C GLN A 4 -8.94 11.26 -47.49
N PHE A 5 -8.82 12.55 -47.14
CA PHE A 5 -8.34 13.01 -45.83
C PHE A 5 -9.41 12.93 -44.73
N LEU A 6 -10.68 13.16 -45.09
CA LEU A 6 -11.84 13.03 -44.18
C LEU A 6 -12.64 11.78 -44.54
N PRO A 7 -13.20 11.05 -43.55
CA PRO A 7 -14.22 10.05 -43.83
C PRO A 7 -15.44 10.69 -44.50
N GLY A 8 -16.13 9.94 -45.37
CA GLY A 8 -17.43 10.36 -45.88
C GLY A 8 -18.44 10.57 -44.75
N LEU A 9 -19.41 11.47 -44.94
CA LEU A 9 -20.48 11.69 -43.94
C LEU A 9 -21.36 10.45 -43.76
N ASP A 10 -21.40 9.59 -44.77
CA ASP A 10 -22.03 8.27 -44.79
C ASP A 10 -21.19 7.17 -44.14
N ALA A 11 -19.93 7.45 -43.78
CA ALA A 11 -19.06 6.48 -43.13
C ALA A 11 -19.61 6.13 -41.74
N GLY A 12 -19.61 4.84 -41.41
CA GLY A 12 -20.09 4.35 -40.12
C GLY A 12 -19.31 4.96 -38.93
N PRO A 13 -19.92 4.98 -37.72
CA PRO A 13 -19.37 5.68 -36.54
C PRO A 13 -17.97 5.20 -36.14
N ASN A 14 -17.64 3.92 -36.33
CA ASN A 14 -16.31 3.39 -36.04
C ASN A 14 -15.21 4.02 -36.90
N VAL A 15 -15.53 4.39 -38.14
CA VAL A 15 -14.59 5.05 -39.05
C VAL A 15 -14.28 6.46 -38.54
N TRP A 16 -15.32 7.17 -38.08
CA TRP A 16 -15.17 8.49 -37.48
C TRP A 16 -14.39 8.44 -36.16
N PHE A 17 -14.62 7.44 -35.30
CA PHE A 17 -13.85 7.28 -34.06
C PHE A 17 -12.36 7.04 -34.33
N GLU A 18 -12.04 6.15 -35.27
CA GLU A 18 -10.65 5.87 -35.64
C GLU A 18 -9.96 7.11 -36.23
N TRP A 19 -10.67 7.86 -37.11
CA TRP A 19 -10.15 9.09 -37.69
C TRP A 19 -9.93 10.18 -36.62
N LEU A 20 -10.92 10.42 -35.75
CA LEU A 20 -10.81 11.39 -34.66
C LEU A 20 -9.66 11.03 -33.71
N HIS A 21 -9.53 9.76 -33.34
CA HIS A 21 -8.45 9.28 -32.49
C HIS A 21 -7.08 9.56 -33.10
N ARG A 22 -6.86 9.19 -34.37
CA ARG A 22 -5.59 9.41 -35.08
C ARG A 22 -5.27 10.89 -35.27
N THR A 23 -6.25 11.69 -35.68
CA THR A 23 -6.08 13.14 -35.87
C THR A 23 -5.75 13.84 -34.56
N THR A 24 -6.45 13.48 -33.48
CA THR A 24 -6.16 14.01 -32.14
C THR A 24 -4.76 13.61 -31.68
N ALA A 25 -4.34 12.36 -31.91
CA ALA A 25 -3.00 11.89 -31.59
C ALA A 25 -1.91 12.66 -32.35
N VAL A 26 -2.13 12.98 -33.62
CA VAL A 26 -1.21 13.83 -34.41
C VAL A 26 -1.13 15.25 -33.84
N ILE A 27 -2.27 15.87 -33.53
CA ILE A 27 -2.31 17.20 -32.93
C ILE A 27 -1.55 17.22 -31.59
N VAL A 28 -1.82 16.24 -30.71
CA VAL A 28 -1.11 16.10 -29.44
C VAL A 28 0.39 15.91 -29.67
N GLY A 29 0.78 15.08 -30.65
CA GLY A 29 2.19 14.89 -31.01
C GLY A 29 2.87 16.18 -31.45
N LEU A 30 2.22 17.01 -32.27
CA LEU A 30 2.73 18.31 -32.68
C LEU A 30 2.84 19.28 -31.50
N LEU A 31 1.87 19.29 -30.59
CA LEU A 31 1.92 20.12 -29.38
C LEU A 31 3.07 19.70 -28.44
N VAL A 32 3.31 18.40 -28.28
CA VAL A 32 4.42 17.86 -27.48
C VAL A 32 5.77 18.20 -28.14
N LEU A 33 5.88 18.11 -29.45
CA LEU A 33 7.06 18.54 -30.20
C LEU A 33 7.32 20.05 -30.04
N ALA A 34 6.29 20.88 -30.15
CA ALA A 34 6.40 22.32 -29.94
C ALA A 34 6.84 22.65 -28.50
N MET A 35 6.24 21.99 -27.50
CA MET A 35 6.65 22.13 -26.09
C MET A 35 8.11 21.73 -25.87
N ALA A 36 8.58 20.63 -26.47
CA ALA A 36 9.98 20.21 -26.39
C ALA A 36 10.91 21.18 -27.12
N GLY A 37 10.48 21.72 -28.27
CA GLY A 37 11.18 22.78 -28.99
C GLY A 37 11.35 24.04 -28.14
N LEU A 38 10.27 24.53 -27.52
CA LEU A 38 10.32 25.66 -26.59
C LEU A 38 11.23 25.37 -25.38
N ALA A 39 11.16 24.16 -24.81
CA ALA A 39 12.05 23.78 -23.71
C ALA A 39 13.53 23.77 -24.14
N LEU A 40 13.82 23.32 -25.38
CA LEU A 40 15.15 23.36 -25.98
C LEU A 40 15.61 24.78 -26.31
N LEU A 41 14.72 25.74 -26.58
CA LEU A 41 15.10 27.11 -26.92
C LEU A 41 15.26 27.96 -25.65
N ASP A 42 14.29 27.90 -24.75
CA ASP A 42 14.13 28.86 -23.65
C ASP A 42 14.49 28.29 -22.26
N HIS A 43 14.65 26.96 -22.14
CA HIS A 43 14.83 26.27 -20.86
C HIS A 43 16.00 25.29 -20.84
N ARG A 44 17.05 25.53 -21.65
CA ARG A 44 18.28 24.72 -21.66
C ARG A 44 18.97 24.63 -20.31
N ASP A 45 18.84 25.67 -19.50
CA ASP A 45 19.38 25.80 -18.15
C ASP A 45 18.53 25.07 -17.09
N ARG A 46 17.35 24.55 -17.46
CA ARG A 46 16.40 23.86 -16.58
C ARG A 46 16.25 22.39 -16.97
N PRO A 47 17.20 21.51 -16.58
CA PRO A 47 17.16 20.09 -16.94
C PRO A 47 15.88 19.37 -16.46
N SER A 48 15.29 19.82 -15.35
CA SER A 48 14.04 19.28 -14.81
C SER A 48 12.80 19.61 -15.66
N ILE A 49 12.89 20.47 -16.66
CA ILE A 49 11.82 20.72 -17.64
C ILE A 49 12.24 20.14 -18.98
N LEU A 50 13.49 20.40 -19.40
CA LEU A 50 14.01 19.95 -20.68
C LEU A 50 13.94 18.43 -20.87
N TRP A 51 14.53 17.65 -19.95
CA TRP A 51 14.59 16.19 -20.12
C TRP A 51 13.21 15.54 -20.10
N PRO A 52 12.29 15.89 -19.18
CA PRO A 52 10.90 15.45 -19.25
C PRO A 52 10.18 15.82 -20.55
N SER A 53 10.39 17.02 -21.09
CA SER A 53 9.79 17.41 -22.37
C SER A 53 10.31 16.58 -23.54
N LEU A 54 11.61 16.28 -23.58
CA LEU A 54 12.20 15.39 -24.58
C LEU A 54 11.74 13.94 -24.41
N ALA A 55 11.65 13.46 -23.18
CA ALA A 55 11.11 12.14 -22.87
C ALA A 55 9.64 12.01 -23.30
N ALA A 56 8.84 13.08 -23.21
CA ALA A 56 7.46 13.11 -23.70
C ALA A 56 7.40 12.88 -25.22
N VAL A 57 8.31 13.48 -26.00
CA VAL A 57 8.42 13.22 -27.45
C VAL A 57 8.74 11.75 -27.72
N GLY A 58 9.73 11.20 -27.01
CA GLY A 58 10.08 9.79 -27.13
C GLY A 58 8.90 8.86 -26.81
N LEU A 59 8.13 9.21 -25.76
CA LEU A 59 6.98 8.44 -25.34
C LEU A 59 5.79 8.53 -26.31
N VAL A 60 5.57 9.69 -26.97
CA VAL A 60 4.60 9.81 -28.07
C VAL A 60 5.01 8.93 -29.25
N GLY A 61 6.29 8.91 -29.62
CA GLY A 61 6.80 8.01 -30.67
C GLY A 61 6.62 6.53 -30.30
N PHE A 62 6.93 6.17 -29.06
CA PHE A 62 6.69 4.82 -28.54
C PHE A 62 5.20 4.46 -28.52
N GLN A 63 4.32 5.40 -28.15
CA GLN A 63 2.86 5.23 -28.18
C GLN A 63 2.33 4.98 -29.60
N ALA A 64 2.84 5.69 -30.61
CA ALA A 64 2.48 5.45 -32.00
C ALA A 64 2.91 4.05 -32.47
N TRP A 65 4.14 3.62 -32.11
CA TRP A 65 4.61 2.27 -32.39
C TRP A 65 3.78 1.20 -31.67
N LEU A 66 3.51 1.39 -30.38
CA LEU A 66 2.77 0.44 -29.56
C LEU A 66 1.30 0.37 -29.98
N GLY A 67 0.70 1.48 -30.39
CA GLY A 67 -0.65 1.51 -30.97
C GLY A 67 -0.73 0.70 -32.27
N ARG A 68 0.27 0.85 -33.16
CA ARG A 68 0.37 0.00 -34.36
C ARG A 68 0.49 -1.48 -33.99
N GLU A 69 1.33 -1.81 -33.01
CA GLU A 69 1.52 -3.20 -32.58
C GLU A 69 0.28 -3.77 -31.90
N THR A 70 -0.45 -2.97 -31.12
CA THR A 70 -1.74 -3.33 -30.50
C THR A 70 -2.75 -3.75 -31.57
N VAL A 71 -2.87 -2.96 -32.65
CA VAL A 71 -3.73 -3.30 -33.79
C VAL A 71 -3.23 -4.56 -34.50
N ARG A 72 -1.91 -4.70 -34.72
CA ARG A 72 -1.31 -5.87 -35.38
C ARG A 72 -1.55 -7.17 -34.60
N LEU A 73 -1.52 -7.10 -33.27
CA LEU A 73 -1.76 -8.23 -32.38
C LEU A 73 -3.27 -8.51 -32.19
N GLY A 74 -4.17 -7.76 -32.83
CA GLY A 74 -5.60 -7.96 -32.70
C GLY A 74 -6.16 -7.48 -31.35
N ASN A 75 -5.59 -6.42 -30.78
CA ASN A 75 -6.00 -5.82 -29.51
C ASN A 75 -5.95 -6.79 -28.32
N THR A 76 -4.88 -7.58 -28.21
CA THR A 76 -4.66 -8.43 -27.04
C THR A 76 -4.72 -7.59 -25.75
N GLY A 77 -5.27 -8.17 -24.69
CA GLY A 77 -5.39 -7.48 -23.40
C GLY A 77 -4.08 -6.90 -22.88
N GLU A 78 -2.97 -7.60 -23.09
CA GLU A 78 -1.63 -7.16 -22.71
C GLU A 78 -1.18 -5.93 -23.51
N SER A 79 -1.36 -5.93 -24.83
CA SER A 79 -0.97 -4.80 -25.69
C SER A 79 -1.82 -3.56 -25.39
N VAL A 80 -3.13 -3.72 -25.20
CA VAL A 80 -4.05 -2.64 -24.80
C VAL A 80 -3.67 -2.08 -23.43
N THR A 81 -3.35 -2.94 -22.46
CA THR A 81 -2.93 -2.52 -21.12
C THR A 81 -1.59 -1.79 -21.17
N ALA A 82 -0.61 -2.28 -21.95
CA ALA A 82 0.66 -1.61 -22.15
C ALA A 82 0.49 -0.24 -22.83
N HIS A 83 -0.43 -0.15 -23.80
CA HIS A 83 -0.77 1.09 -24.48
C HIS A 83 -1.39 2.10 -23.51
N LEU A 84 -2.35 1.68 -22.68
CA LEU A 84 -2.93 2.51 -21.62
C LEU A 84 -1.87 2.95 -20.60
N ALA A 85 -1.02 2.03 -20.14
CA ALA A 85 0.02 2.33 -19.15
C ALA A 85 0.97 3.43 -19.63
N THR A 86 1.39 3.37 -20.89
CA THR A 86 2.30 4.36 -21.47
C THR A 86 1.59 5.65 -21.87
N ALA A 87 0.29 5.61 -22.24
CA ALA A 87 -0.54 6.80 -22.39
C ALA A 87 -0.69 7.56 -21.06
N MET A 88 -0.94 6.83 -19.98
CA MET A 88 -0.99 7.42 -18.64
C MET A 88 0.38 7.98 -18.28
N ALA A 89 1.49 7.24 -18.43
CA ALA A 89 2.84 7.77 -18.18
C ALA A 89 3.13 9.09 -18.93
N LEU A 90 2.64 9.24 -20.17
CA LEU A 90 2.72 10.51 -20.91
C LEU A 90 1.94 11.62 -20.21
N VAL A 91 0.70 11.36 -19.80
CA VAL A 91 -0.10 12.32 -19.02
C VAL A 91 0.62 12.71 -17.72
N ALA A 92 1.24 11.77 -16.98
CA ALA A 92 2.03 12.12 -15.78
C ALA A 92 3.15 13.09 -16.12
N LEU A 93 3.86 12.82 -17.22
CA LEU A 93 5.01 13.61 -17.63
C LEU A 93 4.59 15.02 -18.04
N LEU A 94 3.46 15.16 -18.73
CA LEU A 94 2.87 16.46 -19.08
C LEU A 94 2.40 17.22 -17.84
N VAL A 95 1.71 16.55 -16.91
CA VAL A 95 1.32 17.14 -15.62
C VAL A 95 2.55 17.54 -14.80
N PHE A 96 3.61 16.73 -14.82
CA PHE A 96 4.87 17.02 -14.17
C PHE A 96 5.52 18.28 -14.75
N VAL A 97 5.64 18.39 -16.07
CA VAL A 97 6.21 19.58 -16.74
C VAL A 97 5.39 20.83 -16.41
N LEU A 98 4.06 20.73 -16.49
CA LEU A 98 3.15 21.83 -16.16
C LEU A 98 3.31 22.27 -14.70
N ALA A 99 3.25 21.35 -13.74
CA ALA A 99 3.38 21.68 -12.33
C ALA A 99 4.80 22.16 -11.99
N ARG A 100 5.83 21.57 -12.61
CA ARG A 100 7.23 21.94 -12.40
C ARG A 100 7.53 23.37 -12.85
N SER A 101 6.92 23.82 -13.95
CA SER A 101 7.20 25.15 -14.52
C SER A 101 6.78 26.30 -13.59
N TRP A 102 5.88 26.04 -12.64
CA TRP A 102 5.43 27.00 -11.62
C TRP A 102 6.44 27.21 -10.49
N PHE A 103 7.52 26.42 -10.43
CA PHE A 103 8.54 26.51 -9.38
C PHE A 103 9.87 27.07 -9.92
N PRO A 104 10.72 27.67 -9.06
CA PRO A 104 12.03 28.20 -9.45
C PRO A 104 12.94 27.18 -10.13
N ALA A 105 13.90 27.65 -10.95
CA ALA A 105 14.86 26.81 -11.68
C ALA A 105 15.71 25.96 -10.73
N ARG A 106 16.27 26.59 -9.70
CA ARG A 106 17.16 25.98 -8.71
C ARG A 106 16.41 25.73 -7.42
N ILE A 107 16.57 24.52 -6.89
CA ILE A 107 15.95 24.07 -5.65
C ILE A 107 17.09 23.92 -4.62
N GLY A 108 16.98 24.58 -3.47
CA GLY A 108 17.94 24.45 -2.38
C GLY A 108 18.04 23.01 -1.86
N GLY A 109 19.21 22.63 -1.34
CA GLY A 109 19.59 21.25 -1.02
C GLY A 109 18.78 20.56 0.09
N ARG A 110 18.12 21.29 0.99
CA ARG A 110 17.32 20.71 2.08
C ARG A 110 15.97 21.42 2.22
N GLY A 111 14.89 20.69 1.92
CA GLY A 111 13.50 21.12 2.09
C GLY A 111 12.91 20.70 3.44
N SER A 112 11.64 21.04 3.68
CA SER A 112 10.86 20.54 4.80
C SER A 112 10.50 19.04 4.60
N SER A 113 9.84 18.45 5.61
CA SER A 113 9.45 17.04 5.62
C SER A 113 8.57 16.64 4.42
N GLN A 114 9.06 15.74 3.56
CA GLN A 114 8.32 15.23 2.38
C GLN A 114 7.24 14.17 2.71
N ARG A 115 6.80 14.06 3.98
CA ARG A 115 5.85 13.01 4.39
C ARG A 115 4.55 13.04 3.60
N PHE A 116 3.98 14.23 3.39
CA PHE A 116 2.75 14.37 2.64
C PHE A 116 2.92 13.99 1.17
N THR A 117 4.01 14.43 0.53
CA THR A 117 4.36 14.07 -0.85
C THR A 117 4.39 12.57 -1.07
N LEU A 118 4.83 11.82 -0.06
CA LEU A 118 5.00 10.39 -0.19
C LEU A 118 3.70 9.63 0.04
N LEU A 119 2.80 10.15 0.88
CA LEU A 119 1.41 9.69 0.92
C LEU A 119 0.71 9.93 -0.42
N ALA A 120 0.88 11.13 -1.00
CA ALA A 120 0.36 11.44 -2.33
C ALA A 120 0.94 10.51 -3.40
N THR A 121 2.24 10.17 -3.30
CA THR A 121 2.92 9.27 -4.25
C THR A 121 2.35 7.86 -4.15
N PHE A 122 2.15 7.38 -2.92
CA PHE A 122 1.52 6.09 -2.69
C PHE A 122 0.11 6.03 -3.30
N ALA A 123 -0.73 7.04 -3.09
CA ALA A 123 -2.04 7.08 -3.72
C ALA A 123 -1.98 7.13 -5.25
N ALA A 124 -1.15 8.00 -5.83
CA ALA A 124 -0.97 8.07 -7.26
C ALA A 124 -0.56 6.71 -7.86
N ALA A 125 0.37 6.00 -7.20
CA ALA A 125 0.81 4.67 -7.60
C ALA A 125 -0.30 3.62 -7.47
N THR A 126 -1.07 3.62 -6.37
CA THR A 126 -2.19 2.68 -6.21
C THR A 126 -3.35 2.96 -7.18
N THR A 127 -3.64 4.23 -7.48
CA THR A 127 -4.63 4.62 -8.49
C THR A 127 -4.15 4.24 -9.89
N PHE A 128 -2.86 4.38 -10.19
CA PHE A 128 -2.28 3.90 -11.44
C PHE A 128 -2.45 2.38 -11.59
N ALA A 129 -2.11 1.62 -10.54
CA ALA A 129 -2.29 0.17 -10.52
C ALA A 129 -3.77 -0.22 -10.71
N LEU A 130 -4.72 0.52 -10.10
CA LEU A 130 -6.15 0.31 -10.31
C LEU A 130 -6.59 0.59 -11.74
N LEU A 131 -6.04 1.61 -12.41
CA LEU A 131 -6.32 1.88 -13.83
C LEU A 131 -5.87 0.72 -14.73
N LEU A 132 -4.65 0.22 -14.51
CA LEU A 132 -4.14 -0.94 -15.25
C LEU A 132 -4.92 -2.21 -14.93
N PHE A 133 -5.35 -2.37 -13.68
CA PHE A 133 -6.18 -3.50 -13.32
C PHE A 133 -7.59 -3.41 -13.94
N GLY A 134 -8.14 -2.20 -14.08
CA GLY A 134 -9.37 -1.96 -14.84
C GLY A 134 -9.25 -2.38 -16.30
N SER A 135 -8.12 -2.11 -16.97
CA SER A 135 -7.92 -2.59 -18.36
C SER A 135 -7.81 -4.11 -18.44
N HIS A 136 -7.29 -4.77 -17.41
CA HIS A 136 -7.29 -6.23 -17.32
C HIS A 136 -8.71 -6.80 -17.21
N VAL A 137 -9.62 -6.18 -16.44
CA VAL A 137 -11.05 -6.56 -16.41
C VAL A 137 -11.70 -6.44 -17.79
N THR A 138 -11.41 -5.36 -18.51
CA THR A 138 -11.89 -5.18 -19.89
C THR A 138 -11.30 -6.23 -20.83
N ALA A 139 -10.01 -6.54 -20.71
CA ALA A 139 -9.32 -7.54 -21.52
C ALA A 139 -9.91 -8.95 -21.36
N LEU A 140 -10.32 -9.31 -20.13
CA LEU A 140 -10.98 -10.58 -19.85
C LEU A 140 -12.47 -10.60 -20.24
N ASN A 141 -13.01 -9.50 -20.80
CA ASN A 141 -14.45 -9.31 -21.03
C ASN A 141 -15.30 -9.51 -19.77
N ALA A 142 -14.73 -9.21 -18.60
CA ALA A 142 -15.33 -9.50 -17.31
C ALA A 142 -16.32 -8.43 -16.82
N ALA A 143 -16.46 -7.31 -17.55
CA ALA A 143 -17.21 -6.12 -17.13
C ALA A 143 -18.72 -6.32 -16.91
N LEU A 144 -19.31 -7.39 -17.46
CA LEU A 144 -20.74 -7.72 -17.33
C LEU A 144 -21.01 -9.04 -16.61
N VAL A 145 -20.01 -9.60 -15.92
CA VAL A 145 -20.16 -10.85 -15.13
C VAL A 145 -21.27 -10.70 -14.08
N PHE A 146 -21.39 -9.52 -13.49
CA PHE A 146 -22.48 -9.17 -12.58
C PHE A 146 -23.31 -8.03 -13.21
N PRO A 147 -24.58 -8.26 -13.57
CA PRO A 147 -25.44 -7.26 -14.20
C PRO A 147 -26.04 -6.25 -13.21
N ASP A 148 -25.78 -6.41 -11.91
CA ASP A 148 -26.21 -5.53 -10.83
C ASP A 148 -25.06 -4.67 -10.27
N TRP A 149 -25.45 -3.58 -9.62
CA TRP A 149 -24.57 -2.66 -8.91
C TRP A 149 -25.36 -2.01 -7.75
N PRO A 150 -24.78 -1.80 -6.56
CA PRO A 150 -23.37 -2.01 -6.20
C PRO A 150 -23.00 -3.44 -5.84
N LEU A 151 -24.00 -4.32 -5.66
CA LEU A 151 -23.81 -5.73 -5.36
C LEU A 151 -23.34 -6.52 -6.58
N MET A 152 -22.94 -7.77 -6.36
CA MET A 152 -22.47 -8.72 -7.36
C MET A 152 -23.34 -9.98 -7.29
N ASN A 153 -24.45 -9.97 -8.02
CA ASN A 153 -25.59 -10.89 -7.93
C ASN A 153 -26.18 -10.96 -6.51
N GLY A 154 -26.47 -9.80 -5.92
CA GLY A 154 -27.04 -9.71 -4.57
C GLY A 154 -26.06 -9.96 -3.42
N SER A 155 -24.77 -10.22 -3.71
CA SER A 155 -23.72 -10.39 -2.70
C SER A 155 -22.66 -9.29 -2.78
N VAL A 156 -22.11 -8.88 -1.63
CA VAL A 156 -20.91 -8.02 -1.56
C VAL A 156 -19.60 -8.81 -1.69
N ALA A 157 -19.68 -10.13 -1.54
CA ALA A 157 -18.55 -11.05 -1.58
C ALA A 157 -18.99 -12.38 -2.21
N PRO A 158 -19.24 -12.41 -3.54
CA PRO A 158 -19.51 -13.66 -4.24
C PRO A 158 -18.25 -14.54 -4.24
N PRO A 159 -18.40 -15.86 -4.41
CA PRO A 159 -17.25 -16.77 -4.55
C PRO A 159 -16.35 -16.39 -5.71
N LEU A 160 -15.02 -16.47 -5.54
CA LEU A 160 -14.05 -16.17 -6.60
C LEU A 160 -13.91 -17.40 -7.52
N ALA A 161 -14.87 -17.56 -8.43
CA ALA A 161 -14.97 -18.72 -9.34
C ALA A 161 -14.52 -18.36 -10.76
N GLY A 162 -13.24 -18.58 -11.06
CA GLY A 162 -12.64 -18.36 -12.38
C GLY A 162 -12.20 -16.92 -12.64
N ASP A 163 -11.33 -16.76 -13.63
CA ASP A 163 -10.54 -15.53 -13.83
C ASP A 163 -11.40 -14.28 -14.07
N MET A 164 -12.50 -14.39 -14.81
CA MET A 164 -13.39 -13.26 -15.09
C MET A 164 -14.11 -12.77 -13.82
N VAL A 165 -14.69 -13.69 -13.04
CA VAL A 165 -15.35 -13.38 -11.78
C VAL A 165 -14.33 -12.76 -10.82
N THR A 166 -13.17 -13.40 -10.66
CA THR A 166 -12.11 -12.94 -9.78
C THR A 166 -11.64 -11.54 -10.14
N ALA A 167 -11.33 -11.28 -11.42
CA ALA A 167 -10.89 -9.97 -11.87
C ALA A 167 -11.94 -8.88 -11.58
N HIS A 168 -13.22 -9.16 -11.84
CA HIS A 168 -14.28 -8.18 -11.65
C HIS A 168 -14.59 -7.91 -10.17
N VAL A 169 -14.65 -8.94 -9.33
CA VAL A 169 -14.82 -8.80 -7.87
C VAL A 169 -13.65 -8.02 -7.28
N LEU A 170 -12.43 -8.43 -7.61
CA LEU A 170 -11.24 -7.76 -7.14
C LEU A 170 -11.24 -6.30 -7.57
N HIS A 171 -11.60 -5.97 -8.80
CA HIS A 171 -11.56 -4.59 -9.26
C HIS A 171 -12.47 -3.69 -8.43
N ARG A 172 -13.69 -4.16 -8.10
CA ARG A 172 -14.62 -3.44 -7.24
C ARG A 172 -14.05 -3.26 -5.83
N TRP A 173 -13.47 -4.30 -5.23
CA TRP A 173 -12.84 -4.20 -3.90
C TRP A 173 -11.62 -3.26 -3.90
N VAL A 174 -10.73 -3.37 -4.89
CA VAL A 174 -9.58 -2.47 -5.07
C VAL A 174 -10.07 -1.03 -5.20
N ALA A 175 -11.10 -0.78 -6.01
CA ALA A 175 -11.66 0.54 -6.22
C ALA A 175 -12.17 1.15 -4.91
N VAL A 176 -12.86 0.38 -4.06
CA VAL A 176 -13.28 0.85 -2.73
C VAL A 176 -12.06 1.24 -1.88
N ILE A 177 -11.03 0.38 -1.82
CA ILE A 177 -9.82 0.63 -1.03
C ILE A 177 -9.08 1.88 -1.52
N VAL A 178 -8.85 1.99 -2.83
CA VAL A 178 -8.18 3.16 -3.43
C VAL A 178 -9.02 4.41 -3.20
N GLY A 179 -10.34 4.32 -3.28
CA GLY A 179 -11.24 5.42 -2.93
C GLY A 179 -11.05 5.90 -1.49
N LEU A 180 -10.95 4.97 -0.52
CA LEU A 180 -10.66 5.30 0.87
C LEU A 180 -9.29 5.95 1.04
N ILE A 181 -8.26 5.49 0.31
CA ILE A 181 -6.92 6.11 0.32
C ILE A 181 -6.97 7.54 -0.22
N VAL A 182 -7.66 7.76 -1.33
CA VAL A 182 -7.81 9.09 -1.96
C VAL A 182 -8.57 10.04 -1.04
N VAL A 183 -9.67 9.59 -0.43
CA VAL A 183 -10.43 10.37 0.57
C VAL A 183 -9.56 10.68 1.80
N ALA A 184 -8.81 9.69 2.31
CA ALA A 184 -7.91 9.90 3.44
C ALA A 184 -6.86 10.97 3.14
N ILE A 185 -6.27 10.97 1.94
CA ILE A 185 -5.31 12.00 1.54
C ILE A 185 -5.96 13.36 1.41
N ALA A 186 -7.18 13.46 0.89
CA ALA A 186 -7.93 14.71 0.87
C ALA A 186 -8.13 15.26 2.29
N VAL A 187 -8.50 14.40 3.25
CA VAL A 187 -8.64 14.78 4.67
C VAL A 187 -7.30 15.19 5.28
N VAL A 188 -6.23 14.44 5.04
CA VAL A 188 -4.88 14.77 5.55
C VAL A 188 -4.38 16.09 4.96
N ALA A 189 -4.57 16.31 3.66
CA ALA A 189 -4.22 17.56 3.00
C ALA A 189 -4.97 18.73 3.65
N TRP A 190 -6.29 18.60 3.81
CA TRP A 190 -7.12 19.64 4.42
C TRP A 190 -6.77 19.92 5.89
N ARG A 191 -6.23 18.95 6.63
CA ARG A 191 -5.83 19.15 8.03
C ARG A 191 -4.42 19.69 8.19
N THR A 192 -3.48 19.27 7.33
CA THR A 192 -2.04 19.50 7.54
C THR A 192 -1.41 20.45 6.53
N GLN A 193 -2.06 20.73 5.41
CA GLN A 193 -1.52 21.52 4.30
C GLN A 193 -2.38 22.76 3.99
N ARG A 194 -3.10 23.30 4.99
CA ARG A 194 -4.03 24.44 4.81
C ARG A 194 -3.35 25.69 4.25
N ASP A 195 -2.08 25.90 4.59
CA ASP A 195 -1.28 27.04 4.14
C ASP A 195 -0.78 26.89 2.70
N HIS A 196 -1.08 25.77 2.05
CA HIS A 196 -0.72 25.47 0.67
C HIS A 196 -1.97 25.13 -0.17
N PRO A 197 -2.78 26.14 -0.58
CA PRO A 197 -4.05 25.92 -1.26
C PRO A 197 -4.01 25.00 -2.50
N PRO A 198 -2.97 25.04 -3.37
CA PRO A 198 -2.88 24.11 -4.50
C PRO A 198 -2.86 22.62 -4.10
N ILE A 199 -2.18 22.29 -2.99
CA ILE A 199 -2.12 20.92 -2.44
C ILE A 199 -3.52 20.48 -2.00
N VAL A 200 -4.22 21.31 -1.24
CA VAL A 200 -5.57 21.00 -0.77
C VAL A 200 -6.54 20.87 -1.93
N ARG A 201 -6.51 21.78 -2.91
CA ARG A 201 -7.40 21.75 -4.08
C ARG A 201 -7.24 20.48 -4.90
N LEU A 202 -6.00 20.08 -5.20
CA LEU A 202 -5.74 18.85 -5.97
C LEU A 202 -6.18 17.59 -5.21
N ALA A 203 -5.90 17.53 -3.90
CA ALA A 203 -6.31 16.39 -3.08
C ALA A 203 -7.83 16.29 -2.93
N VAL A 204 -8.52 17.41 -2.69
CA VAL A 204 -9.99 17.47 -2.61
C VAL A 204 -10.63 17.17 -3.97
N LEU A 205 -10.06 17.68 -5.07
CA LEU A 205 -10.53 17.37 -6.42
C LEU A 205 -10.52 15.86 -6.68
N ALA A 206 -9.39 15.18 -6.40
CA ALA A 206 -9.30 13.73 -6.51
C ALA A 206 -10.32 13.01 -5.60
N GLY A 207 -10.47 13.48 -4.35
CA GLY A 207 -11.43 12.95 -3.38
C GLY A 207 -12.90 13.09 -3.79
N VAL A 208 -13.27 14.16 -4.49
CA VAL A 208 -14.63 14.41 -4.99
C VAL A 208 -14.90 13.68 -6.30
N LEU A 209 -13.92 13.63 -7.21
CA LEU A 209 -14.08 12.93 -8.48
C LEU A 209 -14.16 11.41 -8.30
N PHE A 210 -13.56 10.84 -7.26
CA PHE A 210 -13.56 9.39 -7.07
C PHE A 210 -14.96 8.78 -6.84
N PRO A 211 -15.83 9.31 -5.97
CA PRO A 211 -17.22 8.87 -5.87
C PRO A 211 -18.00 9.00 -7.18
N ILE A 212 -17.77 10.07 -7.95
CA ILE A 212 -18.40 10.28 -9.27
C ILE A 212 -17.94 9.17 -10.24
N GLN A 213 -16.64 8.89 -10.27
CA GLN A 213 -16.06 7.80 -11.05
C GLN A 213 -16.64 6.43 -10.70
N ALA A 214 -16.86 6.16 -9.41
CA ALA A 214 -17.50 4.92 -8.95
C ALA A 214 -18.96 4.81 -9.42
N ALA A 215 -19.72 5.92 -9.37
CA ALA A 215 -21.08 5.97 -9.89
C ALA A 215 -21.12 5.76 -11.42
N VAL A 216 -20.18 6.34 -12.17
CA VAL A 216 -20.04 6.10 -13.61
C VAL A 216 -19.65 4.65 -13.90
N GLY A 217 -18.80 4.03 -13.07
CA GLY A 217 -18.51 2.59 -13.15
C GLY A 217 -19.75 1.72 -12.90
N GLY A 218 -20.62 2.12 -11.98
CA GLY A 218 -21.94 1.49 -11.81
C GLY A 218 -22.85 1.68 -13.03
N ALA A 219 -22.89 2.89 -13.59
CA ALA A 219 -23.63 3.18 -14.82
C ALA A 219 -23.13 2.35 -16.01
N GLN A 220 -21.84 2.05 -16.09
CA GLN A 220 -21.26 1.19 -17.13
C GLN A 220 -21.88 -0.22 -17.09
N VAL A 221 -22.12 -0.78 -15.90
CA VAL A 221 -22.81 -2.07 -15.75
C VAL A 221 -24.30 -1.94 -16.11
N LEU A 222 -24.99 -0.95 -15.53
CA LEU A 222 -26.44 -0.76 -15.70
C LEU A 222 -26.85 -0.43 -17.13
N THR A 223 -25.97 0.23 -17.89
CA THR A 223 -26.19 0.58 -19.30
C THR A 223 -25.65 -0.47 -20.27
N ARG A 224 -25.17 -1.62 -19.77
CA ARG A 224 -24.56 -2.70 -20.57
C ARG A 224 -23.44 -2.20 -21.48
N LEU A 225 -22.51 -1.45 -20.89
CA LEU A 225 -21.33 -0.89 -21.56
C LEU A 225 -21.67 0.13 -22.66
N ALA A 226 -22.63 1.03 -22.44
CA ALA A 226 -22.88 2.11 -23.40
C ALA A 226 -21.60 2.92 -23.69
N PRO A 227 -21.28 3.27 -24.96
CA PRO A 227 -19.99 3.88 -25.31
C PRO A 227 -19.63 5.12 -24.49
N TRP A 228 -20.61 5.97 -24.19
CA TRP A 228 -20.38 7.18 -23.40
C TRP A 228 -19.98 6.88 -21.95
N THR A 229 -20.50 5.81 -21.33
CA THR A 229 -20.13 5.41 -19.97
C THR A 229 -18.70 4.90 -19.91
N GLN A 230 -18.28 4.09 -20.91
CA GLN A 230 -16.92 3.58 -20.99
C GLN A 230 -15.90 4.72 -21.15
N THR A 231 -16.18 5.65 -22.06
CA THR A 231 -15.34 6.84 -22.28
C THR A 231 -15.28 7.72 -21.04
N LEU A 232 -16.42 7.97 -20.40
CA LEU A 232 -16.47 8.81 -19.20
C LEU A 232 -15.74 8.15 -18.02
N HIS A 233 -15.89 6.83 -17.84
CA HIS A 233 -15.18 6.08 -16.80
C HIS A 233 -13.67 6.15 -17.01
N LEU A 234 -13.17 5.91 -18.22
CA LEU A 234 -11.74 6.01 -18.51
C LEU A 234 -11.22 7.45 -18.32
N ALA A 235 -11.96 8.45 -18.80
CA ALA A 235 -11.57 9.86 -18.72
C ALA A 235 -11.48 10.35 -17.26
N LEU A 236 -12.52 10.09 -16.45
CA LEU A 236 -12.52 10.46 -15.03
C LEU A 236 -11.40 9.75 -14.26
N GLY A 237 -11.16 8.46 -14.55
CA GLY A 237 -10.03 7.72 -13.99
C GLY A 237 -8.68 8.38 -14.29
N ALA A 238 -8.46 8.78 -15.54
CA ALA A 238 -7.26 9.51 -15.96
C ALA A 238 -7.15 10.89 -15.30
N PHE A 239 -8.27 11.62 -15.13
CA PHE A 239 -8.29 12.92 -14.44
C PHE A 239 -7.93 12.80 -12.96
N ILE A 240 -8.50 11.82 -12.25
CA ILE A 240 -8.18 11.56 -10.84
C ILE A 240 -6.69 11.25 -10.70
N TRP A 241 -6.18 10.37 -11.55
CA TRP A 241 -4.77 10.00 -11.54
C TRP A 241 -3.85 11.20 -11.85
N GLY A 242 -4.18 12.00 -12.87
CA GLY A 242 -3.46 13.23 -13.20
C GLY A 242 -3.47 14.24 -12.06
N ALA A 243 -4.60 14.42 -11.37
CA ALA A 243 -4.69 15.28 -10.18
C ALA A 243 -3.79 14.78 -9.04
N LEU A 244 -3.69 13.47 -8.83
CA LEU A 244 -2.79 12.86 -7.83
C LEU A 244 -1.31 13.01 -8.23
N VAL A 245 -0.96 12.87 -9.51
CA VAL A 245 0.40 13.18 -9.99
C VAL A 245 0.73 14.65 -9.77
N GLY A 246 -0.19 15.56 -10.10
CA GLY A 246 -0.05 16.98 -9.82
C GLY A 246 0.15 17.25 -8.32
N LEU A 247 -0.62 16.56 -7.46
CA LEU A 247 -0.50 16.65 -6.00
C LEU A 247 0.90 16.23 -5.52
N VAL A 248 1.45 15.14 -6.07
CA VAL A 248 2.82 14.68 -5.77
C VAL A 248 3.83 15.76 -6.13
N VAL A 249 3.78 16.28 -7.36
CA VAL A 249 4.74 17.26 -7.85
C VAL A 249 4.63 18.55 -7.05
N VAL A 250 3.44 19.13 -6.95
CA VAL A 250 3.22 20.39 -6.22
C VAL A 250 3.65 20.26 -4.77
N SER A 251 3.28 19.17 -4.08
CA SER A 251 3.71 18.98 -2.69
C SER A 251 5.22 18.81 -2.54
N TYR A 252 5.87 18.06 -3.45
CA TYR A 252 7.33 17.88 -3.44
C TYR A 252 8.04 19.23 -3.56
N TYR A 253 7.69 20.00 -4.60
CA TYR A 253 8.36 21.26 -4.88
C TYR A 253 8.05 22.33 -3.82
N THR A 254 6.81 22.37 -3.30
CA THR A 254 6.43 23.28 -2.20
C THR A 254 7.25 22.98 -0.95
N ALA A 255 7.37 21.70 -0.56
CA ALA A 255 8.19 21.30 0.59
C ALA A 255 9.67 21.72 0.41
N ARG A 256 10.18 21.67 -0.82
CA ARG A 256 11.56 22.05 -1.13
C ARG A 256 11.78 23.57 -1.24
N THR A 257 10.77 24.36 -1.58
CA THR A 257 10.89 25.82 -1.72
C THR A 257 10.56 26.57 -0.43
N THR A 258 9.55 26.14 0.35
CA THR A 258 9.18 26.80 1.62
C THR A 258 10.32 26.79 2.64
N ALA A 259 11.19 25.78 2.62
CA ALA A 259 12.37 25.75 3.49
C ALA A 259 13.39 26.86 3.17
N ILE A 260 13.43 27.37 1.94
CA ILE A 260 14.35 28.45 1.54
C ILE A 260 13.89 29.79 2.15
N ALA A 261 12.57 30.03 2.20
CA ALA A 261 12.02 31.28 2.73
C ALA A 261 12.31 31.45 4.24
N VAL A 262 12.20 30.37 5.03
CA VAL A 262 12.41 30.42 6.50
C VAL A 262 13.89 30.61 6.87
N TYR A 263 14.83 30.17 6.03
CA TYR A 263 16.27 30.36 6.24
C TYR A 263 16.85 31.58 5.49
N GLY A 264 16.04 32.29 4.71
CA GLY A 264 16.45 33.47 3.95
C GLY A 264 16.56 34.76 4.78
N ASP A 265 15.88 34.82 5.93
CA ASP A 265 15.75 36.03 6.74
C ASP A 265 16.49 35.95 8.10
N ALA A 266 17.20 34.86 8.38
CA ALA A 266 18.02 34.73 9.58
C ALA A 266 19.50 34.95 9.24
N GLU A 267 20.11 35.98 9.85
CA GLU A 267 21.56 36.15 9.91
C GLU A 267 22.25 34.81 10.22
N PRO A 268 23.38 34.48 9.57
CA PRO A 268 23.97 33.16 9.68
C PRO A 268 24.55 32.96 11.08
N GLY A 269 23.82 32.24 11.93
CA GLY A 269 24.38 31.54 13.09
C GLY A 269 25.35 30.45 12.60
N GLY A 270 26.54 30.86 12.17
CA GLY A 270 27.57 30.03 11.52
C GLY A 270 28.01 28.81 12.33
N ASP A 271 27.78 28.83 13.64
CA ASP A 271 28.28 27.82 14.56
C ASP A 271 27.54 26.47 14.45
N SER A 272 26.24 26.47 14.16
CA SER A 272 25.46 25.22 14.05
C SER A 272 25.60 24.50 12.71
N ARG A 273 25.77 25.28 11.63
CA ARG A 273 25.95 24.77 10.25
C ARG A 273 27.38 24.28 10.04
N ALA A 274 28.37 25.00 10.56
CA ALA A 274 29.77 24.56 10.57
C ALA A 274 29.94 23.29 11.41
N ARG A 275 29.28 23.19 12.58
CA ARG A 275 29.30 21.96 13.40
C ARG A 275 28.71 20.74 12.69
N ARG A 276 27.51 20.83 12.09
CA ARG A 276 26.91 19.69 11.36
C ARG A 276 27.68 19.33 10.09
N ALA A 277 28.27 20.31 9.40
CA ALA A 277 29.11 20.08 8.24
C ALA A 277 30.44 19.42 8.64
N ASN A 278 31.05 19.84 9.74
CA ASN A 278 32.24 19.21 10.31
C ASN A 278 31.94 17.79 10.82
N GLU A 279 30.81 17.55 11.50
CA GLU A 279 30.39 16.20 11.92
C GLU A 279 30.10 15.26 10.75
N ALA A 280 29.60 15.79 9.61
CA ALA A 280 29.40 15.00 8.39
C ALA A 280 30.70 14.78 7.61
N ALA A 281 31.63 15.73 7.65
CA ALA A 281 32.95 15.63 7.02
C ALA A 281 33.90 14.69 7.80
N ASP A 282 33.75 14.60 9.13
CA ASP A 282 34.50 13.66 9.99
C ASP A 282 33.96 12.23 9.95
N ARG A 283 32.77 12.00 9.38
CA ARG A 283 32.25 10.64 9.19
C ARG A 283 32.97 9.97 8.03
N LYS A 284 33.74 8.92 8.35
CA LYS A 284 34.31 8.01 7.34
C LYS A 284 33.19 7.54 6.40
N PRO A 285 33.41 7.54 5.07
CA PRO A 285 32.42 7.06 4.13
C PRO A 285 32.06 5.61 4.47
N ALA A 286 30.76 5.34 4.59
CA ALA A 286 30.27 4.02 4.91
C ALA A 286 30.73 3.02 3.84
N THR A 287 31.21 1.87 4.28
CA THR A 287 31.55 0.76 3.40
C THR A 287 30.28 0.25 2.70
N ALA A 288 30.46 -0.43 1.56
CA ALA A 288 29.33 -1.06 0.86
C ALA A 288 28.57 -2.05 1.77
N GLY A 289 29.28 -2.77 2.65
CA GLY A 289 28.69 -3.70 3.61
C GLY A 289 27.86 -3.01 4.69
N GLU A 290 28.27 -1.83 5.17
CA GLU A 290 27.48 -1.03 6.12
C GLU A 290 26.22 -0.47 5.46
N THR A 291 26.33 0.03 4.24
CA THR A 291 25.18 0.51 3.45
C THR A 291 24.16 -0.60 3.24
N ILE A 292 24.57 -1.79 2.79
CA ILE A 292 23.67 -2.94 2.58
C ILE A 292 22.98 -3.32 3.90
N ARG A 293 23.74 -3.40 5.01
CA ARG A 293 23.20 -3.71 6.33
C ARG A 293 22.15 -2.70 6.77
N ALA A 294 22.36 -1.42 6.48
CA ALA A 294 21.42 -0.35 6.79
C ALA A 294 20.10 -0.53 6.01
N TYR A 295 20.14 -0.82 4.71
CA TYR A 295 18.93 -1.11 3.92
C TYR A 295 18.21 -2.39 4.36
N VAL A 296 18.95 -3.47 4.65
CA VAL A 296 18.36 -4.71 5.19
C VAL A 296 17.72 -4.45 6.56
N ALA A 297 18.30 -3.60 7.40
CA ALA A 297 17.70 -3.25 8.68
C ALA A 297 16.36 -2.50 8.53
N LEU A 298 16.15 -1.74 7.45
CA LEU A 298 14.88 -1.07 7.16
C LEU A 298 13.74 -2.05 6.89
N THR A 299 14.02 -3.24 6.34
CA THR A 299 12.98 -4.25 6.05
C THR A 299 12.50 -5.00 7.29
N LYS A 300 13.27 -4.96 8.39
CA LYS A 300 13.00 -5.64 9.67
C LYS A 300 12.81 -7.16 9.52
N PRO A 301 13.84 -7.92 9.12
CA PRO A 301 13.74 -9.36 8.80
C PRO A 301 13.14 -10.21 9.93
N ARG A 302 13.42 -9.90 11.19
CA ARG A 302 12.82 -10.61 12.35
C ARG A 302 11.30 -10.50 12.43
N ILE A 303 10.73 -9.38 11.95
CA ILE A 303 9.28 -9.21 11.87
C ILE A 303 8.74 -10.04 10.70
N ILE A 304 9.47 -10.06 9.59
CA ILE A 304 9.13 -10.87 8.41
C ILE A 304 9.07 -12.35 8.77
N GLU A 305 10.09 -12.88 9.45
CA GLU A 305 10.12 -14.27 9.93
C GLU A 305 8.87 -14.63 10.73
N LEU A 306 8.42 -13.75 11.62
CA LEU A 306 7.20 -13.95 12.41
C LEU A 306 5.93 -13.98 11.52
N LEU A 307 5.89 -13.20 10.44
CA LEU A 307 4.78 -13.21 9.48
C LEU A 307 4.75 -14.56 8.72
N LEU A 308 5.92 -15.08 8.31
CA LEU A 308 6.04 -16.36 7.57
C LEU A 308 5.54 -17.57 8.38
N VAL A 309 5.68 -17.54 9.71
CA VAL A 309 5.15 -18.58 10.63
C VAL A 309 3.64 -18.76 10.48
N THR A 310 2.92 -17.72 10.07
CA THR A 310 1.47 -17.80 9.90
C THR A 310 1.05 -18.11 8.46
N THR A 311 1.88 -17.74 7.48
CA THR A 311 1.62 -17.96 6.05
C THR A 311 1.70 -19.44 5.67
N VAL A 312 2.79 -20.13 6.01
CA VAL A 312 3.00 -21.53 5.57
C VAL A 312 1.93 -22.47 6.11
N PRO A 313 1.55 -22.44 7.40
CA PRO A 313 0.49 -23.32 7.89
C PRO A 313 -0.88 -23.00 7.27
N ALA A 314 -1.16 -21.74 6.93
CA ALA A 314 -2.38 -21.40 6.20
C ALA A 314 -2.38 -22.01 4.79
N MET A 315 -1.23 -22.03 4.10
CA MET A 315 -1.07 -22.72 2.81
C MET A 315 -1.28 -24.24 2.94
N VAL A 316 -0.71 -24.85 3.98
CA VAL A 316 -0.88 -26.29 4.26
C VAL A 316 -2.35 -26.63 4.53
N LEU A 317 -3.03 -25.82 5.35
CA LEU A 317 -4.46 -25.97 5.62
C LEU A 317 -5.31 -25.82 4.35
N ALA A 318 -5.00 -24.80 3.53
CA ALA A 318 -5.68 -24.53 2.27
C ALA A 318 -5.55 -25.70 1.28
N GLN A 319 -4.36 -26.30 1.19
CA GLN A 319 -4.09 -27.46 0.34
C GLN A 319 -4.69 -28.76 0.93
N ARG A 320 -4.90 -28.82 2.26
CA ARG A 320 -5.05 -30.06 3.04
C ARG A 320 -3.94 -31.07 2.72
N GLY A 321 -2.70 -30.56 2.70
CA GLY A 321 -1.52 -31.30 2.26
C GLY A 321 -0.30 -30.39 2.18
N ILE A 322 0.84 -30.92 1.73
CA ILE A 322 2.03 -30.11 1.49
C ILE A 322 1.85 -29.38 0.14
N PRO A 323 1.77 -28.04 0.10
CA PRO A 323 1.70 -27.30 -1.15
C PRO A 323 3.00 -27.47 -1.94
N ARG A 324 2.96 -27.21 -3.25
CA ARG A 324 4.17 -27.25 -4.06
C ARG A 324 5.23 -26.30 -3.48
N LEU A 325 6.46 -26.79 -3.32
CA LEU A 325 7.52 -26.05 -2.63
C LEU A 325 7.94 -24.77 -3.36
N ASP A 326 7.83 -24.75 -4.68
CA ASP A 326 8.07 -23.55 -5.49
C ASP A 326 7.01 -22.47 -5.22
N LEU A 327 5.73 -22.83 -5.14
CA LEU A 327 4.65 -21.91 -4.76
C LEU A 327 4.88 -21.34 -3.37
N VAL A 328 5.27 -22.18 -2.40
CA VAL A 328 5.64 -21.72 -1.05
C VAL A 328 6.78 -20.72 -1.12
N TRP A 329 7.86 -21.05 -1.86
CA TRP A 329 9.02 -20.17 -2.00
C TRP A 329 8.65 -18.79 -2.57
N TRP A 330 7.91 -18.76 -3.69
CA TRP A 330 7.50 -17.51 -4.33
C TRP A 330 6.53 -16.69 -3.46
N THR A 331 5.62 -17.36 -2.73
CA THR A 331 4.71 -16.71 -1.80
C THR A 331 5.47 -16.07 -0.63
N LEU A 332 6.44 -16.77 -0.05
CA LEU A 332 7.27 -16.24 1.05
C LEU A 332 8.20 -15.12 0.57
N LEU A 333 8.78 -15.23 -0.63
CA LEU A 333 9.61 -14.17 -1.21
C LEU A 333 8.79 -12.91 -1.47
N GLY A 334 7.66 -13.04 -2.18
CA GLY A 334 6.76 -11.92 -2.46
C GLY A 334 6.21 -11.28 -1.19
N GLY A 335 5.78 -12.09 -0.21
CA GLY A 335 5.33 -11.62 1.09
C GLY A 335 6.43 -10.91 1.90
N SER A 336 7.67 -11.41 1.83
CA SER A 336 8.83 -10.78 2.47
C SER A 336 9.17 -9.42 1.86
N LEU A 337 9.13 -9.32 0.52
CA LEU A 337 9.31 -8.06 -0.20
C LEU A 337 8.21 -7.05 0.16
N ALA A 338 6.95 -7.50 0.22
CA ALA A 338 5.81 -6.66 0.60
C ALA A 338 5.93 -6.15 2.05
N ALA A 339 6.25 -7.02 2.99
CA ALA A 339 6.50 -6.64 4.37
C ALA A 339 7.71 -5.70 4.50
N GLY A 340 8.78 -5.94 3.73
CA GLY A 340 9.95 -5.07 3.65
C GLY A 340 9.61 -3.67 3.12
N SER A 341 8.79 -3.59 2.08
CA SER A 341 8.24 -2.33 1.55
C SER A 341 7.50 -1.54 2.63
N ALA A 342 6.51 -2.17 3.26
CA ALA A 342 5.72 -1.59 4.33
C ALA A 342 6.59 -1.12 5.51
N ASN A 343 7.61 -1.90 5.90
CA ASN A 343 8.51 -1.56 6.99
C ASN A 343 9.47 -0.41 6.64
N ALA A 344 10.03 -0.38 5.44
CA ALA A 344 10.93 0.70 5.00
C ALA A 344 10.17 2.03 4.95
N ILE A 345 8.96 2.04 4.36
CA ILE A 345 8.08 3.21 4.33
C ILE A 345 7.65 3.63 5.74
N ASN A 346 7.34 2.67 6.61
CA ASN A 346 7.03 2.96 8.01
C ASN A 346 8.19 3.63 8.73
N CYS A 347 9.43 3.12 8.58
CA CYS A 347 10.61 3.76 9.18
C CYS A 347 10.82 5.18 8.65
N TYR A 348 10.57 5.41 7.36
CA TYR A 348 10.59 6.75 6.78
C TYR A 348 9.59 7.68 7.46
N LEU A 349 8.33 7.26 7.59
CA LEU A 349 7.26 8.08 8.17
C LEU A 349 7.46 8.33 9.68
N ASP A 350 8.07 7.37 10.38
CA ASP A 350 8.30 7.41 11.83
C ASP A 350 9.63 8.04 12.25
N ARG A 351 10.47 8.48 11.32
CA ARG A 351 11.85 8.92 11.61
C ARG A 351 11.98 9.95 12.74
N ASP A 352 11.07 10.92 12.82
CA ASP A 352 11.07 11.95 13.86
C ASP A 352 10.73 11.42 15.25
N ILE A 353 9.73 10.54 15.34
CA ILE A 353 9.35 9.96 16.62
C ILE A 353 10.34 8.88 17.04
N ASP A 354 11.00 8.24 16.08
CA ASP A 354 12.03 7.26 16.36
C ASP A 354 13.31 7.90 16.94
N GLU A 355 13.63 9.15 16.60
CA GLU A 355 14.73 9.92 17.23
C GLU A 355 14.50 10.11 18.74
N LEU A 356 13.25 10.20 19.18
CA LEU A 356 12.87 10.46 20.59
C LEU A 356 12.84 9.19 21.45
N MET A 357 12.86 8.00 20.85
CA MET A 357 12.67 6.73 21.55
C MET A 357 14.00 5.99 21.72
N ALA A 358 14.35 5.61 22.96
CA ALA A 358 15.63 4.98 23.29
C ALA A 358 15.92 3.71 22.46
N ARG A 359 14.88 2.93 22.15
CA ARG A 359 14.98 1.71 21.34
C ARG A 359 15.24 1.99 19.85
N THR A 360 14.68 3.06 19.30
CA THR A 360 14.59 3.25 17.84
C THR A 360 15.49 4.36 17.32
N ARG A 361 16.05 5.20 18.20
CA ARG A 361 17.05 6.23 17.85
C ARG A 361 18.32 5.71 17.17
N ARG A 362 18.60 4.41 17.26
CA ARG A 362 19.75 3.73 16.61
C ARG A 362 19.38 3.08 15.27
N ARG A 363 18.15 3.26 14.77
CA ARG A 363 17.76 2.74 13.45
C ARG A 363 18.45 3.55 12.35
N PRO A 364 18.59 2.98 11.13
CA PRO A 364 19.32 3.63 10.04
C PRO A 364 18.89 5.06 9.71
N LEU A 365 17.58 5.36 9.77
CA LEU A 365 17.07 6.69 9.46
C LEU A 365 17.32 7.73 10.58
N PRO A 366 16.93 7.49 11.85
CA PRO A 366 17.32 8.34 12.98
C PRO A 366 18.84 8.48 13.19
N ALA A 367 19.63 7.46 12.83
CA ALA A 367 21.08 7.50 12.92
C ALA A 367 21.74 8.24 11.73
N HIS A 368 20.95 8.64 10.73
CA HIS A 368 21.40 9.25 9.48
C HIS A 368 22.40 8.38 8.70
N GLU A 369 22.21 7.06 8.73
CA GLU A 369 22.97 6.09 7.93
C GLU A 369 22.39 5.95 6.51
N VAL A 370 21.10 6.26 6.34
CA VAL A 370 20.40 6.23 5.04
C VAL A 370 19.66 7.54 4.85
N GLU A 371 19.81 8.17 3.68
CA GLU A 371 19.02 9.36 3.32
C GLU A 371 17.53 9.01 3.24
N PRO A 372 16.63 9.83 3.83
CA PRO A 372 15.20 9.54 3.88
C PRO A 372 14.57 9.26 2.52
N GLU A 373 14.93 10.03 1.49
CA GLU A 373 14.41 9.87 0.14
C GLU A 373 14.77 8.49 -0.43
N ASN A 374 15.99 8.03 -0.19
CA ASN A 374 16.44 6.72 -0.66
C ASN A 374 15.73 5.57 0.07
N ALA A 375 15.49 5.70 1.38
CA ALA A 375 14.74 4.69 2.13
C ALA A 375 13.30 4.54 1.61
N MET A 376 12.67 5.65 1.21
CA MET A 376 11.34 5.64 0.62
C MET A 376 11.33 5.04 -0.79
N LEU A 377 12.26 5.44 -1.67
CA LEU A 377 12.40 4.86 -3.00
C LEU A 377 12.64 3.35 -2.92
N PHE A 378 13.49 2.91 -1.99
CA PHE A 378 13.71 1.50 -1.70
C PHE A 378 12.42 0.80 -1.28
N GLY A 379 11.64 1.38 -0.37
CA GLY A 379 10.35 0.85 0.04
C GLY A 379 9.35 0.71 -1.12
N LEU A 380 9.24 1.74 -1.98
CA LEU A 380 8.37 1.69 -3.16
C LEU A 380 8.83 0.63 -4.18
N ALA A 381 10.14 0.55 -4.43
CA ALA A 381 10.72 -0.45 -5.33
C ALA A 381 10.45 -1.88 -4.83
N LEU A 382 10.60 -2.14 -3.52
CA LEU A 382 10.24 -3.42 -2.93
C LEU A 382 8.76 -3.76 -3.11
N GLY A 383 7.86 -2.77 -3.01
CA GLY A 383 6.42 -2.97 -3.19
C GLY A 383 6.06 -3.34 -4.63
N VAL A 384 6.64 -2.64 -5.61
CA VAL A 384 6.49 -2.96 -7.04
C VAL A 384 7.05 -4.35 -7.34
N LEU A 385 8.23 -4.66 -6.83
CA LEU A 385 8.85 -5.97 -7.00
C LEU A 385 8.02 -7.08 -6.36
N ALA A 386 7.50 -6.87 -5.14
CA ALA A 386 6.62 -7.82 -4.46
C ALA A 386 5.37 -8.13 -5.29
N PHE A 387 4.71 -7.09 -5.81
CA PHE A 387 3.54 -7.26 -6.66
C PHE A 387 3.88 -8.03 -7.94
N GLY A 388 4.96 -7.65 -8.63
CA GLY A 388 5.41 -8.33 -9.85
C GLY A 388 5.73 -9.81 -9.63
N VAL A 389 6.45 -10.15 -8.55
CA VAL A 389 6.78 -11.54 -8.18
C VAL A 389 5.51 -12.34 -7.90
N LEU A 390 4.56 -11.79 -7.13
CA LEU A 390 3.33 -12.51 -6.78
C LEU A 390 2.41 -12.71 -7.99
N VAL A 391 2.30 -11.72 -8.88
CA VAL A 391 1.52 -11.89 -10.12
C VAL A 391 2.15 -12.94 -11.03
N ALA A 392 3.48 -12.91 -11.19
CA ALA A 392 4.18 -13.79 -12.13
C ALA A 392 4.27 -15.25 -11.68
N PHE A 393 4.44 -15.49 -10.38
CA PHE A 393 4.78 -16.82 -9.85
C PHE A 393 3.78 -17.40 -8.84
N VAL A 394 2.76 -16.62 -8.43
CA VAL A 394 1.75 -17.06 -7.46
C VAL A 394 0.36 -16.94 -8.06
N ASN A 395 -0.27 -15.77 -7.92
CA ASN A 395 -1.50 -15.38 -8.61
C ASN A 395 -1.84 -13.92 -8.28
N LEU A 396 -2.78 -13.38 -9.05
CA LEU A 396 -3.22 -11.99 -8.95
C LEU A 396 -3.91 -11.66 -7.63
N LEU A 397 -4.68 -12.60 -7.06
CA LEU A 397 -5.36 -12.42 -5.78
C LEU A 397 -4.37 -12.21 -4.63
N ALA A 398 -3.35 -13.07 -4.53
CA ALA A 398 -2.30 -12.97 -3.53
C ALA A 398 -1.49 -11.66 -3.68
N ALA A 399 -1.16 -11.27 -4.91
CA ALA A 399 -0.49 -10.01 -5.21
C ALA A 399 -1.30 -8.80 -4.74
N PHE A 400 -2.61 -8.82 -5.00
CA PHE A 400 -3.52 -7.76 -4.58
C PHE A 400 -3.63 -7.69 -3.05
N LEU A 401 -3.81 -8.82 -2.36
CA LEU A 401 -3.89 -8.87 -0.91
C LEU A 401 -2.59 -8.36 -0.25
N ALA A 402 -1.43 -8.64 -0.85
CA ALA A 402 -0.16 -8.08 -0.40
C ALA A 402 -0.08 -6.55 -0.59
N LEU A 403 -0.53 -6.04 -1.73
CA LEU A 403 -0.59 -4.60 -1.98
C LEU A 403 -1.56 -3.90 -1.02
N LEU A 404 -2.71 -4.51 -0.74
CA LEU A 404 -3.66 -4.06 0.26
C LEU A 404 -3.03 -4.01 1.67
N ALA A 405 -2.27 -5.04 2.04
CA ALA A 405 -1.55 -5.06 3.31
C ALA A 405 -0.56 -3.89 3.43
N ILE A 406 0.23 -3.62 2.38
CA ILE A 406 1.15 -2.47 2.31
C ILE A 406 0.36 -1.17 2.48
N ALA A 407 -0.71 -0.99 1.70
CA ALA A 407 -1.53 0.21 1.70
C ALA A 407 -2.12 0.50 3.07
N PHE A 408 -2.73 -0.51 3.68
CA PHE A 408 -3.34 -0.40 4.98
C PHE A 408 -2.29 -0.10 6.05
N TYR A 409 -1.13 -0.76 6.02
CA TYR A 409 -0.06 -0.52 6.99
C TYR A 409 0.55 0.89 6.89
N VAL A 410 0.77 1.38 5.68
CA VAL A 410 1.40 2.68 5.43
C VAL A 410 0.42 3.82 5.67
N VAL A 411 -0.74 3.79 5.01
CA VAL A 411 -1.70 4.89 5.04
C VAL A 411 -2.54 4.83 6.30
N VAL A 412 -3.29 3.74 6.47
CA VAL A 412 -4.28 3.64 7.55
C VAL A 412 -3.57 3.56 8.90
N TYR A 413 -2.65 2.62 9.09
CA TYR A 413 -1.94 2.50 10.35
C TYR A 413 -0.92 3.61 10.58
N THR A 414 0.13 3.70 9.76
CA THR A 414 1.30 4.55 10.07
C THR A 414 0.98 6.04 9.99
N ALA A 415 0.30 6.49 8.93
CA ALA A 415 0.04 7.91 8.70
C ALA A 415 -1.19 8.44 9.43
N LEU A 416 -2.30 7.68 9.45
CA LEU A 416 -3.55 8.15 10.04
C LEU A 416 -3.71 7.74 11.50
N LEU A 417 -3.62 6.46 11.82
CA LEU A 417 -4.07 5.99 13.14
C LEU A 417 -3.00 6.14 14.21
N LYS A 418 -1.75 5.77 13.90
CA LYS A 418 -0.66 5.62 14.88
C LYS A 418 -0.50 6.83 15.79
N ARG A 419 -0.56 8.03 15.23
CA ARG A 419 -0.34 9.31 15.95
C ARG A 419 -1.63 9.93 16.50
N ASN A 420 -2.80 9.45 16.12
CA ASN A 420 -4.06 10.17 16.34
C ASN A 420 -5.09 9.42 17.20
N THR A 421 -4.90 8.13 17.48
CA THR A 421 -5.89 7.36 18.26
C THR A 421 -5.27 6.25 19.11
N PRO A 422 -5.83 5.95 20.31
CA PRO A 422 -5.46 4.78 21.10
C PRO A 422 -5.89 3.44 20.49
N GLN A 423 -6.76 3.45 19.47
CA GLN A 423 -7.16 2.27 18.70
C GLN A 423 -6.20 1.95 17.54
N ASN A 424 -5.04 2.60 17.52
CA ASN A 424 -4.06 2.49 16.44
C ASN A 424 -3.62 1.05 16.16
N ILE A 425 -3.36 0.26 17.19
CA ILE A 425 -2.88 -1.11 17.04
C ILE A 425 -4.01 -2.10 16.77
N VAL A 426 -5.21 -1.84 17.28
CA VAL A 426 -6.38 -2.70 17.02
C VAL A 426 -6.72 -2.62 15.54
N ILE A 427 -7.04 -1.43 15.04
CA ILE A 427 -7.41 -1.25 13.64
C ILE A 427 -6.18 -1.50 12.74
N GLY A 428 -5.01 -0.96 13.13
CA GLY A 428 -3.76 -1.12 12.38
C GLY A 428 -3.26 -2.56 12.27
N GLY A 429 -3.65 -3.43 13.20
CA GLY A 429 -3.31 -4.85 13.21
C GLY A 429 -3.85 -5.63 12.00
N ALA A 430 -4.86 -5.09 11.29
CA ALA A 430 -5.43 -5.73 10.10
C ALA A 430 -4.38 -6.01 9.02
N ALA A 431 -3.45 -5.09 8.77
CA ALA A 431 -2.38 -5.33 7.79
C ALA A 431 -1.47 -6.49 8.20
N GLY A 432 -1.14 -6.59 9.49
CA GLY A 432 -0.33 -7.68 10.03
C GLY A 432 -1.05 -9.03 10.05
N ALA A 433 -2.38 -9.03 9.93
CA ALA A 433 -3.23 -10.22 9.93
C ALA A 433 -3.52 -10.79 8.54
N LEU A 434 -3.12 -10.11 7.45
CA LEU A 434 -3.29 -10.59 6.08
C LEU A 434 -2.36 -11.73 5.61
N PRO A 435 -1.16 -12.01 6.17
CA PRO A 435 -0.30 -13.07 5.65
C PRO A 435 -0.95 -14.46 5.55
N PRO A 436 -1.76 -14.95 6.52
CA PRO A 436 -2.51 -16.19 6.37
C PRO A 436 -3.50 -16.17 5.20
N VAL A 437 -4.15 -15.03 4.96
CA VAL A 437 -5.10 -14.87 3.84
C VAL A 437 -4.37 -14.89 2.51
N ILE A 438 -3.22 -14.22 2.43
CA ILE A 438 -2.34 -14.24 1.25
C ILE A 438 -1.86 -15.67 0.98
N GLY A 439 -1.45 -16.40 2.03
CA GLY A 439 -1.04 -17.81 1.91
C GLY A 439 -2.19 -18.70 1.44
N TRP A 440 -3.38 -18.55 2.01
CA TRP A 440 -4.56 -19.28 1.55
C TRP A 440 -4.87 -19.00 0.08
N ALA A 441 -4.94 -17.72 -0.29
CA ALA A 441 -5.20 -17.29 -1.66
C ALA A 441 -4.12 -17.75 -2.64
N ALA A 442 -2.87 -17.85 -2.23
CA ALA A 442 -1.78 -18.38 -3.05
C ALA A 442 -2.05 -19.82 -3.49
N VAL A 443 -2.68 -20.62 -2.63
CA VAL A 443 -2.99 -22.03 -2.89
C VAL A 443 -4.33 -22.20 -3.60
N THR A 444 -5.39 -21.55 -3.12
CA THR A 444 -6.76 -21.82 -3.61
C THR A 444 -7.22 -20.89 -4.73
N GLY A 445 -6.58 -19.73 -4.91
CA GLY A 445 -7.08 -18.68 -5.80
C GLY A 445 -8.38 -18.01 -5.32
N ASP A 446 -8.79 -18.23 -4.07
CA ASP A 446 -10.03 -17.71 -3.45
C ASP A 446 -9.77 -17.27 -1.99
N ILE A 447 -10.74 -16.60 -1.36
CA ILE A 447 -10.73 -16.27 0.07
C ILE A 447 -11.79 -17.10 0.79
N GLY A 448 -11.38 -18.24 1.34
CA GLY A 448 -12.26 -19.12 2.11
C GLY A 448 -12.58 -18.58 3.51
N VAL A 449 -13.70 -19.04 4.09
CA VAL A 449 -14.05 -18.73 5.49
C VAL A 449 -12.92 -19.09 6.48
N PRO A 450 -12.21 -20.24 6.36
CA PRO A 450 -11.08 -20.53 7.24
C PRO A 450 -9.96 -19.47 7.17
N ALA A 451 -9.70 -18.90 5.98
CA ALA A 451 -8.73 -17.81 5.81
C ALA A 451 -9.13 -16.55 6.59
N LEU A 452 -10.43 -16.20 6.57
CA LEU A 452 -10.97 -15.07 7.33
C LEU A 452 -10.92 -15.32 8.85
N VAL A 453 -11.11 -16.56 9.30
CA VAL A 453 -10.97 -16.91 10.72
C VAL A 453 -9.49 -16.88 11.13
N LEU A 454 -8.56 -17.33 10.29
CA LEU A 454 -7.11 -17.18 10.52
C LEU A 454 -6.68 -15.71 10.58
N PHE A 455 -7.23 -14.87 9.69
CA PHE A 455 -7.09 -13.41 9.78
C PHE A 455 -7.58 -12.89 11.12
N ALA A 456 -8.81 -13.26 11.52
CA ALA A 456 -9.38 -12.85 12.80
C ALA A 456 -8.50 -13.30 13.97
N LEU A 457 -7.92 -14.49 13.90
CA LEU A 457 -7.02 -15.01 14.93
C LEU A 457 -5.80 -14.11 15.09
N VAL A 458 -5.07 -13.79 14.00
CA VAL A 458 -3.91 -12.90 14.06
C VAL A 458 -4.32 -11.47 14.44
N PHE A 459 -5.46 -11.00 13.94
CA PHE A 459 -6.00 -9.67 14.23
C PHE A 459 -6.30 -9.51 15.72
N TYR A 460 -7.05 -10.42 16.34
CA TYR A 460 -7.40 -10.38 17.76
C TYR A 460 -6.25 -10.80 18.68
N TRP A 461 -5.23 -11.48 18.15
CA TRP A 461 -3.97 -11.71 18.85
C TRP A 461 -3.11 -10.45 18.97
N THR A 462 -3.23 -9.52 18.02
CA THR A 462 -2.38 -8.32 17.98
C THR A 462 -2.55 -7.43 19.22
N PRO A 463 -3.77 -7.10 19.70
CA PRO A 463 -3.95 -6.30 20.91
C PRO A 463 -3.34 -6.90 22.19
N PRO A 464 -3.63 -8.16 22.59
CA PRO A 464 -3.04 -8.72 23.81
C PRO A 464 -1.52 -8.85 23.72
N HIS A 465 -0.98 -9.16 22.54
CA HIS A 465 0.46 -9.21 22.30
C HIS A 465 1.11 -7.82 22.45
N PHE A 466 0.63 -6.85 21.68
CA PHE A 466 1.30 -5.56 21.55
C PHE A 466 1.05 -4.64 22.73
N TRP A 467 -0.14 -4.68 23.35
CA TRP A 467 -0.40 -3.91 24.57
C TRP A 467 0.41 -4.41 25.75
N ALA A 468 0.67 -5.72 25.85
CA ALA A 468 1.60 -6.24 26.84
C ALA A 468 3.02 -5.69 26.64
N LEU A 469 3.50 -5.61 25.39
CA LEU A 469 4.77 -4.94 25.09
C LEU A 469 4.72 -3.45 25.43
N SER A 470 3.64 -2.76 25.07
CA SER A 470 3.52 -1.31 25.21
C SER A 470 3.41 -0.85 26.66
N LEU A 471 2.97 -1.71 27.59
CA LEU A 471 3.09 -1.47 29.04
C LEU A 471 4.55 -1.27 29.47
N ARG A 472 5.50 -2.05 28.92
CA ARG A 472 6.93 -1.92 29.21
C ARG A 472 7.54 -0.67 28.59
N ILE A 473 7.19 -0.37 27.34
CA ILE A 473 7.76 0.76 26.57
C ILE A 473 6.88 2.01 26.57
N ARG A 474 5.99 2.13 27.57
CA ARG A 474 5.03 3.23 27.70
C ARG A 474 5.72 4.59 27.76
N ARG A 475 6.85 4.69 28.45
CA ARG A 475 7.62 5.94 28.59
C ARG A 475 8.13 6.43 27.24
N ASP A 476 8.65 5.54 26.41
CA ASP A 476 9.10 5.87 25.05
C ASP A 476 7.93 6.41 24.20
N TYR A 477 6.75 5.79 24.27
CA TYR A 477 5.57 6.27 23.54
C TYR A 477 5.06 7.62 24.04
N ALA A 478 5.07 7.82 25.36
CA ALA A 478 4.70 9.11 25.96
C ALA A 478 5.67 10.22 25.55
N ALA A 479 6.98 9.95 25.55
CA ALA A 479 8.01 10.90 25.12
C ALA A 479 7.86 11.29 23.63
N ALA A 480 7.46 10.34 22.79
CA ALA A 480 7.20 10.56 21.37
C ALA A 480 5.80 11.14 21.06
N GLY A 481 4.97 11.41 22.08
CA GLY A 481 3.60 11.92 21.89
C GLY A 481 2.65 10.94 21.19
N VAL A 482 2.96 9.64 21.19
CA VAL A 482 2.11 8.63 20.54
C VAL A 482 1.00 8.21 21.52
N PRO A 483 -0.29 8.38 21.16
CA PRO A 483 -1.42 8.14 22.06
C PRO A 483 -1.73 6.64 22.22
N MET A 484 -0.74 5.84 22.64
CA MET A 484 -0.91 4.40 22.88
C MET A 484 -1.89 4.15 24.04
N LEU A 485 -2.66 3.05 24.00
CA LEU A 485 -3.66 2.75 25.03
C LEU A 485 -3.15 2.91 26.49
N PRO A 486 -1.98 2.38 26.90
CA PRO A 486 -1.48 2.58 28.27
C PRO A 486 -1.00 3.99 28.59
N VAL A 487 -0.73 4.82 27.59
CA VAL A 487 -0.40 6.25 27.75
C VAL A 487 -1.68 7.05 28.01
N VAL A 488 -2.76 6.75 27.28
CA VAL A 488 -4.02 7.52 27.32
C VAL A 488 -4.95 7.05 28.44
N ARG A 489 -5.07 5.73 28.64
CA ARG A 489 -6.04 5.11 29.56
C ARG A 489 -5.39 4.43 30.77
N GLY A 490 -4.06 4.43 30.86
CA GLY A 490 -3.33 3.87 31.99
C GLY A 490 -3.24 2.34 31.99
N ILE A 491 -2.58 1.81 33.03
CA ILE A 491 -2.27 0.37 33.15
C ILE A 491 -3.53 -0.46 33.36
N ALA A 492 -4.37 -0.07 34.32
CA ALA A 492 -5.55 -0.83 34.72
C ALA A 492 -6.46 -1.15 33.53
N GLU A 493 -6.87 -0.12 32.77
CA GLU A 493 -7.72 -0.32 31.58
C GLU A 493 -6.99 -1.11 30.49
N THR A 494 -5.69 -0.88 30.27
CA THR A 494 -4.92 -1.66 29.28
C THR A 494 -4.89 -3.15 29.63
N THR A 495 -4.65 -3.50 30.90
CA THR A 495 -4.63 -4.91 31.34
C THR A 495 -6.01 -5.56 31.26
N ARG A 496 -7.08 -4.81 31.53
CA ARG A 496 -8.47 -5.26 31.33
C ARG A 496 -8.74 -5.55 29.85
N GLN A 497 -8.35 -4.65 28.95
CA GLN A 497 -8.51 -4.83 27.51
C GLN A 497 -7.70 -6.02 26.98
N ILE A 498 -6.47 -6.24 27.47
CA ILE A 498 -5.69 -7.45 27.18
C ILE A 498 -6.50 -8.71 27.55
N GLY A 499 -7.12 -8.74 28.74
CA GLY A 499 -7.98 -9.84 29.17
C GLY A 499 -9.17 -10.08 28.24
N LEU A 500 -9.94 -9.03 27.93
CA LEU A 500 -11.12 -9.12 27.05
C LEU A 500 -10.76 -9.61 25.65
N TYR A 501 -9.71 -9.08 25.05
CA TYR A 501 -9.26 -9.53 23.73
C TYR A 501 -8.68 -10.95 23.75
N THR A 502 -8.08 -11.39 24.86
CA THR A 502 -7.62 -12.78 25.01
C THR A 502 -8.80 -13.76 25.04
N VAL A 503 -9.92 -13.39 25.68
CA VAL A 503 -11.16 -14.19 25.63
C VAL A 503 -11.68 -14.33 24.21
N LEU A 504 -11.75 -13.22 23.46
CA LEU A 504 -12.17 -13.24 22.05
C LEU A 504 -11.22 -14.09 21.19
N LEU A 505 -9.90 -13.94 21.39
CA LEU A 505 -8.88 -14.72 20.69
C LEU A 505 -9.06 -16.22 20.89
N VAL A 506 -9.28 -16.67 22.13
CA VAL A 506 -9.48 -18.09 22.43
C VAL A 506 -10.79 -18.59 21.82
N ALA A 507 -11.87 -17.82 21.91
CA ALA A 507 -13.13 -18.17 21.26
C ALA A 507 -12.95 -18.34 19.74
N ILE A 508 -12.25 -17.40 19.08
CA ILE A 508 -11.96 -17.48 17.64
C ILE A 508 -11.09 -18.71 17.31
N SER A 509 -10.12 -19.06 18.16
CA SER A 509 -9.32 -20.27 17.94
C SER A 509 -10.16 -21.54 17.98
N LEU A 510 -11.20 -21.59 18.83
CA LEU A 510 -12.13 -22.72 18.87
C LEU A 510 -13.12 -22.71 17.70
N VAL A 511 -13.52 -21.52 17.22
CA VAL A 511 -14.31 -21.38 15.99
C VAL A 511 -13.56 -21.94 14.79
N LEU A 512 -12.24 -21.71 14.70
CA LEU A 512 -11.42 -22.26 13.61
C LEU A 512 -11.48 -23.78 13.55
N PHE A 513 -11.52 -24.48 14.70
CA PHE A 513 -11.66 -25.93 14.74
C PHE A 513 -12.92 -26.39 13.98
N ALA A 514 -14.06 -25.75 14.26
CA ALA A 514 -15.33 -26.08 13.62
C ALA A 514 -15.37 -25.67 12.14
N VAL A 515 -14.89 -24.47 11.80
CA VAL A 515 -14.97 -23.90 10.44
C VAL A 515 -13.99 -24.56 9.47
N ALA A 516 -12.78 -24.92 9.93
CA ALA A 516 -11.78 -25.56 9.10
C ALA A 516 -11.88 -27.09 9.09
N HIS A 517 -12.77 -27.67 9.91
CA HIS A 517 -12.89 -29.10 10.13
C HIS A 517 -11.55 -29.72 10.54
N LEU A 518 -10.93 -29.14 11.57
CA LEU A 518 -9.69 -29.63 12.14
C LEU A 518 -9.97 -30.80 13.10
N GLY A 519 -8.97 -31.62 13.33
CA GLY A 519 -8.98 -32.80 14.18
C GLY A 519 -8.57 -32.54 15.63
N ALA A 520 -8.34 -33.65 16.34
CA ALA A 520 -8.07 -33.64 17.78
C ALA A 520 -6.76 -32.93 18.16
N ILE A 521 -5.76 -32.94 17.27
CA ILE A 521 -4.45 -32.32 17.55
C ILE A 521 -4.62 -30.82 17.70
N TYR A 522 -5.31 -30.19 16.74
CA TYR A 522 -5.58 -28.75 16.81
C TYR A 522 -6.47 -28.40 18.00
N LEU A 523 -7.54 -29.17 18.25
CA LEU A 523 -8.46 -28.88 19.35
C LEU A 523 -7.74 -28.92 20.72
N ALA A 524 -6.94 -29.96 20.96
CA ALA A 524 -6.16 -30.09 22.19
C ALA A 524 -5.17 -28.92 22.35
N ALA A 525 -4.47 -28.56 21.27
CA ALA A 525 -3.56 -27.42 21.28
C ALA A 525 -4.28 -26.10 21.56
N ALA A 526 -5.41 -25.84 20.89
CA ALA A 526 -6.21 -24.62 21.08
C ALA A 526 -6.72 -24.47 22.51
N VAL A 527 -7.22 -25.56 23.11
CA VAL A 527 -7.71 -25.56 24.50
C VAL A 527 -6.56 -25.33 25.50
N VAL A 528 -5.47 -26.10 25.40
CA VAL A 528 -4.35 -26.02 26.36
C VAL A 528 -3.64 -24.67 26.26
N LEU A 529 -3.28 -24.26 25.03
CA LEU A 529 -2.62 -22.98 24.81
C LEU A 529 -3.56 -21.81 25.18
N GLY A 530 -4.84 -21.91 24.85
CA GLY A 530 -5.84 -20.90 25.18
C GLY A 530 -6.03 -20.74 26.68
N ALA A 531 -6.13 -21.84 27.43
CA ALA A 531 -6.26 -21.82 28.89
C ALA A 531 -5.06 -21.15 29.58
N VAL A 532 -3.84 -21.45 29.13
CA VAL A 532 -2.63 -20.83 29.66
C VAL A 532 -2.58 -19.34 29.32
N PHE A 533 -3.01 -18.93 28.11
CA PHE A 533 -3.08 -17.52 27.74
C PHE A 533 -4.10 -16.78 28.64
N LEU A 534 -5.31 -17.32 28.80
CA LEU A 534 -6.35 -16.76 29.66
C LEU A 534 -5.88 -16.61 31.10
N TRP A 535 -5.20 -17.62 31.64
CA TRP A 535 -4.61 -17.55 32.97
C TRP A 535 -3.59 -16.42 33.10
N GLN A 536 -2.64 -16.29 32.16
CA GLN A 536 -1.65 -15.22 32.19
C GLN A 536 -2.27 -13.83 32.05
N ALA A 537 -3.31 -13.70 31.21
CA ALA A 537 -4.05 -12.46 31.03
C ALA A 537 -4.86 -12.08 32.28
N TYR A 538 -5.48 -13.06 32.94
CA TYR A 538 -6.17 -12.87 34.22
C TYR A 538 -5.21 -12.42 35.33
N VAL A 539 -4.06 -13.09 35.47
CA VAL A 539 -3.02 -12.69 36.44
C VAL A 539 -2.54 -11.28 36.16
N LEU A 540 -2.30 -10.92 34.89
CA LEU A 540 -1.91 -9.55 34.51
C LEU A 540 -2.98 -8.53 34.89
N TRP A 541 -4.25 -8.84 34.63
CA TRP A 541 -5.38 -7.97 34.98
C TRP A 541 -5.48 -7.75 36.49
N ARG A 542 -5.33 -8.81 37.30
CA ARG A 542 -5.30 -8.72 38.78
C ARG A 542 -4.13 -7.88 39.31
N GLN A 543 -3.00 -7.89 38.60
CA GLN A 543 -1.81 -7.12 38.96
C GLN A 543 -1.79 -5.70 38.37
N GLY A 544 -2.81 -5.32 37.58
CA GLY A 544 -2.90 -4.03 36.87
C GLY A 544 -2.98 -2.79 37.77
N THR A 545 -3.10 -2.97 39.09
CA THR A 545 -3.06 -1.91 40.12
C THR A 545 -1.64 -1.54 40.55
N SER A 546 -0.66 -2.44 40.36
CA SER A 546 0.76 -2.19 40.65
C SER A 546 1.56 -2.05 39.36
N ALA A 547 2.25 -0.92 39.18
CA ALA A 547 3.03 -0.64 37.98
C ALA A 547 4.19 -1.62 37.77
N GLU A 548 4.83 -2.06 38.85
CA GLU A 548 5.99 -2.96 38.80
C GLU A 548 5.56 -4.40 38.53
N ALA A 549 4.58 -4.91 39.30
CA ALA A 549 4.07 -6.28 39.12
C ALA A 549 3.46 -6.50 37.73
N SER A 550 2.69 -5.52 37.24
CA SER A 550 2.11 -5.57 35.89
C SER A 550 3.18 -5.58 34.79
N THR A 551 4.31 -4.88 34.95
CA THR A 551 5.37 -4.86 33.94
C THR A 551 6.05 -6.23 33.79
N ALA A 552 6.38 -6.89 34.90
CA ALA A 552 6.99 -8.21 34.87
C ALA A 552 6.06 -9.26 34.24
N GLN A 553 4.79 -9.26 34.64
CA GLN A 553 3.79 -10.17 34.07
C GLN A 553 3.48 -9.86 32.60
N ALA A 554 3.46 -8.58 32.19
CA ALA A 554 3.26 -8.19 30.81
C ALA A 554 4.39 -8.71 29.89
N ILE A 555 5.64 -8.75 30.38
CA ILE A 555 6.76 -9.35 29.63
C ILE A 555 6.57 -10.86 29.46
N ARG A 556 6.11 -11.56 30.51
CA ARG A 556 5.82 -13.00 30.44
C ARG A 556 4.72 -13.29 29.41
N LEU A 557 3.61 -12.56 29.50
CA LEU A 557 2.49 -12.68 28.57
C LEU A 557 2.91 -12.34 27.14
N TYR A 558 3.70 -11.27 26.93
CA TYR A 558 4.25 -10.92 25.61
C TYR A 558 5.06 -12.07 25.01
N LYS A 559 5.99 -12.67 25.77
CA LYS A 559 6.78 -13.82 25.29
C LYS A 559 5.88 -15.01 24.99
N TYR A 560 4.97 -15.32 25.90
CA TYR A 560 4.03 -16.43 25.73
C TYR A 560 3.13 -16.25 24.51
N SER A 561 2.66 -15.03 24.23
CA SER A 561 1.80 -14.76 23.07
C SER A 561 2.47 -15.10 21.74
N ILE A 562 3.80 -14.96 21.62
CA ILE A 562 4.55 -15.39 20.42
C ILE A 562 4.52 -16.91 20.33
N SER A 563 4.88 -17.60 21.43
CA SER A 563 4.84 -19.08 21.49
C SER A 563 3.44 -19.63 21.22
N TYR A 564 2.40 -19.00 21.79
CA TYR A 564 1.00 -19.33 21.55
C TYR A 564 0.69 -19.31 20.05
N LEU A 565 0.98 -18.20 19.36
CA LEU A 565 0.67 -18.06 17.95
C LEU A 565 1.44 -19.07 17.10
N SER A 566 2.75 -19.22 17.35
CA SER A 566 3.59 -20.16 16.60
C SER A 566 3.16 -21.61 16.79
N LEU A 567 2.89 -22.04 18.04
CA LEU A 567 2.48 -23.41 18.33
C LEU A 567 1.06 -23.71 17.82
N LEU A 568 0.16 -22.74 17.90
CA LEU A 568 -1.21 -22.90 17.40
C LEU A 568 -1.22 -23.04 15.87
N PHE A 569 -0.47 -22.20 15.15
CA PHE A 569 -0.33 -22.33 13.69
C PHE A 569 0.43 -23.61 13.30
N LEU A 570 1.42 -24.04 14.08
CA LEU A 570 2.05 -25.34 13.88
C LEU A 570 1.03 -26.47 14.03
N ALA A 571 0.15 -26.41 15.04
CA ALA A 571 -0.91 -27.38 15.23
C ALA A 571 -1.88 -27.39 14.04
N VAL A 572 -2.22 -26.24 13.46
CA VAL A 572 -3.00 -26.15 12.21
C VAL A 572 -2.33 -26.94 11.07
N ALA A 573 -1.03 -26.72 10.84
CA ALA A 573 -0.31 -27.43 9.78
C ALA A 573 -0.24 -28.95 10.03
N VAL A 574 0.15 -29.35 11.25
CA VAL A 574 0.31 -30.76 11.61
C VAL A 574 -1.02 -31.51 11.50
N ASP A 575 -2.09 -30.92 12.03
CA ASP A 575 -3.40 -31.52 12.01
C ASP A 575 -3.96 -31.63 10.59
N ALA A 576 -3.75 -30.63 9.73
CA ALA A 576 -4.11 -30.67 8.32
C ALA A 576 -3.36 -31.74 7.51
N LEU A 577 -2.18 -32.18 7.96
CA LEU A 577 -1.39 -33.24 7.32
C LEU A 577 -1.74 -34.65 7.81
N ILE A 578 -2.08 -34.80 9.09
CA ILE A 578 -2.32 -36.11 9.72
C ILE A 578 -3.81 -36.49 9.71
N ALA A 579 -4.71 -35.51 9.78
CA ALA A 579 -6.16 -35.66 9.77
C ALA A 579 -6.69 -36.74 10.72
N ILE A 580 -6.50 -36.57 12.04
CA ILE A 580 -7.10 -37.45 13.05
C ILE A 580 -8.55 -37.00 13.29
N PRO A 581 -9.58 -37.77 12.86
CA PRO A 581 -10.97 -37.36 13.02
C PRO A 581 -11.34 -37.27 14.50
N VAL A 582 -12.10 -36.23 14.88
CA VAL A 582 -12.86 -36.22 16.12
C VAL A 582 -14.21 -36.84 15.78
N GLY A 583 -14.50 -38.00 16.39
CA GLY A 583 -15.65 -38.84 16.06
C GLY A 583 -17.01 -38.18 16.19
#